data_AF-A0A4P9YS69-F1
#
_entry.id   AF-A0A4P9YS69-F1
#
_cell.length_a   1.000
_cell.length_b   1.000
_cell.length_c   1.000
_cell.angle_alpha   90.00
_cell.angle_beta   90.00
_cell.angle_gamma   90.00
#
_symmetry.space_group_name_H-M   'P 1'
#
loop_
_entity.id
_entity.type
_entity.pdbx_description
1 polymer ?
#
loop_
_entity_poly.entity_id
_entity_poly.type
_entity_poly.pdbx_seq_one_letter_code
_entity_poly.pdbx_strand_id
1 'polypeptide(L)'
;MEVVNGQRVAGVAGVIRVPESPVKLKGHGKKQLTRNMVRSKLKRAGLNVSDDANVEVLQDNEITTKRLLYIGNESKLEKAKDGFYHQRTFTYNNMDCGIIELGPYGEKPNRNSGDSTFTFSVTQGTCQITIHQTTLILSKGNQVMVPKASLD
;
A
#
# COMPACT_ATOMS: atom_id res chain seq x y z
N MET A 1 -6.70 -2.95 -33.27
CA MET A 1 -8.05 -3.35 -32.82
C MET A 1 -8.23 -4.80 -33.21
N GLU A 2 -8.27 -5.71 -32.25
CA GLU A 2 -8.69 -7.09 -32.51
C GLU A 2 -9.70 -7.51 -31.45
N VAL A 3 -10.78 -8.14 -31.93
CA VAL A 3 -11.90 -8.65 -31.16
C VAL A 3 -11.76 -10.17 -31.15
N VAL A 4 -11.68 -10.77 -29.96
CA VAL A 4 -11.81 -12.23 -29.79
C VAL A 4 -12.86 -12.49 -28.70
N ASN A 5 -13.94 -13.20 -29.08
CA ASN A 5 -14.98 -13.78 -28.20
C ASN A 5 -15.82 -12.85 -27.32
N GLY A 6 -16.26 -11.68 -27.82
CA GLY A 6 -17.51 -11.04 -27.36
C GLY A 6 -17.60 -10.60 -25.89
N GLN A 7 -16.51 -10.66 -25.11
CA GLN A 7 -16.43 -10.11 -23.76
C GLN A 7 -15.47 -8.92 -23.75
N ARG A 8 -15.99 -7.74 -23.40
CA ARG A 8 -15.17 -6.59 -23.00
C ARG A 8 -14.54 -6.92 -21.65
N VAL A 9 -13.25 -7.27 -21.63
CA VAL A 9 -12.54 -7.57 -20.39
C VAL A 9 -11.58 -6.42 -20.08
N ALA A 10 -12.06 -5.44 -19.32
CA ALA A 10 -11.18 -4.48 -18.65
C ALA A 10 -10.68 -5.12 -17.33
N GLY A 11 -9.73 -6.05 -17.43
CA GLY A 11 -9.19 -6.81 -16.30
C GLY A 11 -7.72 -6.47 -16.05
N VAL A 12 -7.38 -6.00 -14.84
CA VAL A 12 -6.00 -5.71 -14.42
C VAL A 12 -5.37 -6.97 -13.83
N ALA A 13 -4.48 -7.68 -14.52
CA ALA A 13 -3.87 -8.95 -14.06
C ALA A 13 -3.06 -8.87 -12.75
N GLY A 14 -3.06 -9.97 -11.98
CA GLY A 14 -2.74 -10.02 -10.56
C GLY A 14 -1.30 -9.71 -10.18
N VAL A 15 -1.12 -9.47 -8.88
CA VAL A 15 0.16 -9.13 -8.28
C VAL A 15 0.80 -10.39 -7.70
N ILE A 16 1.81 -10.96 -8.35
CA ILE A 16 2.50 -12.18 -7.89
C ILE A 16 3.80 -11.79 -7.16
N ARG A 17 3.96 -12.18 -5.91
CA ARG A 17 5.22 -11.99 -5.18
C ARG A 17 6.25 -13.04 -5.58
N VAL A 18 7.23 -12.66 -6.41
CA VAL A 18 8.42 -13.48 -6.70
C VAL A 18 9.39 -13.37 -5.51
N PRO A 19 9.82 -14.49 -4.90
CA PRO A 19 10.80 -14.45 -3.82
C PRO A 19 12.16 -14.05 -4.39
N GLU A 20 12.80 -13.05 -3.78
CA GLU A 20 14.26 -13.03 -3.80
C GLU A 20 14.71 -14.31 -3.08
N SER A 21 15.34 -15.23 -3.80
CA SER A 21 16.22 -16.21 -3.15
C SER A 21 17.13 -15.40 -2.24
N PRO A 22 17.29 -15.74 -0.95
CA PRO A 22 17.97 -14.85 -0.01
C PRO A 22 19.40 -14.69 -0.48
N VAL A 23 19.70 -13.56 -1.14
CA VAL A 23 21.07 -13.15 -1.37
C VAL A 23 21.62 -12.94 0.03
N LYS A 24 22.47 -13.88 0.48
CA LYS A 24 23.21 -13.74 1.74
C LYS A 24 24.21 -12.59 1.55
N LEU A 25 23.71 -11.37 1.66
CA LEU A 25 24.54 -10.18 1.77
C LEU A 25 25.28 -10.30 3.10
N LYS A 26 26.59 -10.48 3.05
CA LYS A 26 27.48 -10.28 4.22
C LYS A 26 27.46 -8.78 4.56
N GLY A 27 26.39 -8.32 5.18
CA GLY A 27 26.22 -6.96 5.65
C GLY A 27 26.20 -6.95 7.18
N HIS A 28 27.02 -6.09 7.78
CA HIS A 28 26.96 -5.83 9.22
C HIS A 28 25.52 -5.52 9.62
N GLY A 29 24.94 -6.36 10.49
CA GLY A 29 23.53 -6.36 10.81
C GLY A 29 23.04 -4.98 11.24
N LYS A 30 22.19 -4.35 10.42
CA LYS A 30 21.42 -3.18 10.85
C LYS A 30 20.48 -3.67 11.95
N LYS A 31 20.77 -3.31 13.21
CA LYS A 31 19.90 -3.59 14.36
C LYS A 31 18.49 -3.12 14.03
N GLN A 32 17.53 -4.05 14.04
CA GLN A 32 16.12 -3.74 13.93
C GLN A 32 15.77 -2.76 15.05
N LEU A 33 15.23 -1.59 14.68
CA LEU A 33 14.91 -0.58 15.68
C LEU A 33 13.74 -1.08 16.51
N THR A 34 13.94 -1.20 17.83
CA THR A 34 12.88 -1.49 18.79
C THR A 34 11.86 -0.37 18.79
N ARG A 35 10.61 -0.69 19.17
CA ARG A 35 9.47 0.24 19.25
C ARG A 35 9.83 1.54 19.98
N ASN A 36 10.60 1.43 21.06
CA ASN A 36 11.05 2.58 21.86
C ASN A 36 12.05 3.48 21.12
N MET A 37 12.93 2.89 20.30
CA MET A 37 13.90 3.68 19.51
C MET A 37 13.21 4.47 18.39
N VAL A 38 12.21 3.89 17.73
CA VAL A 38 11.40 4.59 16.71
C VAL A 38 10.65 5.77 17.35
N ARG A 39 9.98 5.55 18.50
CA ARG A 39 9.32 6.61 19.27
C ARG A 39 10.27 7.75 19.65
N SER A 40 11.47 7.42 20.12
CA SER A 40 12.47 8.42 20.50
C SER A 40 12.94 9.29 19.32
N LYS A 41 12.93 8.74 18.09
CA LYS A 41 13.27 9.50 16.88
C LYS A 41 12.11 10.37 16.41
N LEU A 42 10.88 9.88 16.48
CA LEU A 42 9.67 10.64 16.15
C LEU A 42 9.46 11.81 17.12
N LYS A 43 9.66 11.60 18.43
CA LYS A 43 9.61 12.66 19.43
C LYS A 43 10.69 13.74 19.21
N ARG A 44 11.90 13.33 18.78
CA ARG A 44 12.97 14.26 18.37
C ARG A 44 12.63 15.05 17.11
N ALA A 45 11.79 14.51 16.23
CA ALA A 45 11.29 15.21 15.05
C ALA A 45 10.06 16.10 15.36
N GLY A 46 9.69 16.29 16.63
CA GLY A 46 8.56 17.13 17.03
C GLY A 46 7.18 16.49 16.85
N LEU A 47 7.10 15.21 16.44
CA LEU A 47 5.83 14.49 16.45
C LEU A 47 5.51 13.99 17.86
N ASN A 48 4.49 14.58 18.48
CA ASN A 48 3.86 14.04 19.69
C ASN A 48 3.05 12.79 19.31
N VAL A 49 3.71 11.63 19.31
CA VAL A 49 3.05 10.33 19.15
C VAL A 49 2.48 9.92 20.50
N SER A 50 1.33 10.49 20.84
CA SER A 50 0.42 9.91 21.85
C SER A 50 0.07 8.47 21.45
N ASP A 51 -0.14 7.57 22.42
CA ASP A 51 -0.62 6.21 22.15
C ASP A 51 -1.96 6.24 21.37
N ASP A 52 -2.72 7.31 21.55
CA ASP A 52 -3.78 7.74 20.65
C ASP A 52 -3.22 8.78 19.67
N ALA A 53 -2.90 8.34 18.45
CA ALA A 53 -2.51 9.22 17.34
C ALA A 53 -3.67 10.13 16.84
N ASN A 54 -4.70 10.31 17.66
CA ASN A 54 -5.84 11.18 17.42
C ASN A 54 -5.47 12.60 17.82
N VAL A 55 -5.66 13.53 16.89
CA VAL A 55 -5.35 14.95 17.06
C VAL A 55 -6.58 15.74 16.60
N GLU A 56 -6.90 16.83 17.28
CA GLU A 56 -7.89 17.80 16.80
C GLU A 56 -7.32 18.55 15.59
N VAL A 57 -8.06 18.51 14.49
CA VAL A 57 -7.67 19.12 13.22
C VAL A 57 -8.79 20.06 12.80
N LEU A 58 -8.44 21.30 12.46
CA LEU A 58 -9.35 22.21 11.78
C LEU A 58 -9.47 21.77 10.32
N GLN A 59 -10.64 21.29 9.95
CA GLN A 59 -10.97 20.89 8.59
C GLN A 59 -12.27 21.60 8.19
N ASP A 60 -12.26 22.27 7.04
CA ASP A 60 -13.46 22.91 6.48
C ASP A 60 -14.14 23.88 7.47
N ASN A 61 -13.34 24.58 8.28
CA ASN A 61 -13.74 25.47 9.39
C ASN A 61 -14.39 24.79 10.61
N GLU A 62 -14.36 23.46 10.69
CA GLU A 62 -14.81 22.69 11.84
C GLU A 62 -13.65 21.97 12.52
N ILE A 63 -13.65 21.93 13.85
CA ILE A 63 -12.66 21.18 14.62
C ILE A 63 -13.12 19.72 14.69
N THR A 64 -12.32 18.82 14.13
CA THR A 64 -12.62 17.37 14.13
C THR A 64 -11.44 16.58 14.66
N THR A 65 -11.70 15.57 15.47
CA THR A 65 -10.65 14.67 15.97
C THR A 65 -10.36 13.59 14.94
N LYS A 66 -9.13 13.54 14.43
CA LYS A 66 -8.69 12.58 13.41
C LYS A 66 -7.39 11.89 13.78
N ARG A 67 -7.26 10.63 13.37
CA ARG A 67 -6.00 9.89 13.50
C ARG A 67 -5.03 10.34 12.42
N LEU A 68 -3.87 10.89 12.82
CA LEU A 68 -2.86 11.40 11.88
C LEU A 68 -1.69 10.44 11.64
N LEU A 69 -1.63 9.32 12.38
CA LEU A 69 -0.53 8.37 12.25
C LEU A 69 -1.01 6.92 12.31
N TYR A 70 -0.57 6.14 11.33
CA TYR A 70 -0.64 4.69 11.30
C TYR A 70 0.77 4.13 11.19
N ILE A 71 1.18 3.34 12.19
CA ILE A 71 2.46 2.64 12.17
C ILE A 71 2.22 1.28 11.53
N GLY A 72 2.95 0.95 10.47
CA GLY A 72 2.71 -0.28 9.68
C GLY A 72 2.87 -1.61 10.43
N ASN A 73 3.48 -1.63 11.62
CA ASN A 73 3.54 -2.82 12.48
C ASN A 73 2.40 -2.88 13.51
N GLU A 74 1.58 -1.82 13.60
CA GLU A 74 0.46 -1.69 14.53
C GLU A 74 -0.88 -1.62 13.77
N SER A 75 -0.86 -1.80 12.45
CA SER A 75 -2.03 -1.85 11.58
C SER A 75 -2.87 -3.08 11.88
N LYS A 76 -4.17 -2.85 12.10
CA LYS A 76 -5.17 -3.91 12.23
C LYS A 76 -5.64 -4.26 10.82
N LEU A 77 -4.89 -5.13 10.16
CA LEU A 77 -5.22 -5.57 8.81
C LEU A 77 -6.42 -6.52 8.84
N GLU A 78 -7.37 -6.28 7.96
CA GLU A 78 -8.52 -7.13 7.73
C GLU A 78 -8.28 -8.02 6.52
N LYS A 79 -8.64 -9.30 6.65
CA LYS A 79 -8.55 -10.25 5.54
C LYS A 79 -9.66 -9.94 4.53
N ALA A 80 -9.27 -9.55 3.32
CA ALA A 80 -10.19 -9.39 2.21
C ALA A 80 -10.72 -10.76 1.77
N LYS A 81 -11.88 -10.76 1.11
CA LYS A 81 -12.52 -11.97 0.56
C LYS A 81 -11.56 -12.77 -0.32
N ASP A 82 -10.70 -12.06 -1.05
CA ASP A 82 -9.78 -12.64 -2.03
C ASP A 82 -8.42 -13.05 -1.44
N GLY A 83 -8.32 -13.12 -0.11
CA GLY A 83 -7.18 -13.73 0.58
C GLY A 83 -6.01 -12.80 0.90
N PHE A 84 -5.97 -11.58 0.35
CA PHE A 84 -5.02 -10.55 0.77
C PHE A 84 -5.50 -9.81 2.04
N TYR A 85 -4.58 -9.14 2.70
CA TYR A 85 -4.88 -8.34 3.90
C TYR A 85 -4.83 -6.86 3.56
N HIS A 86 -5.73 -6.07 4.13
CA HIS A 86 -5.77 -4.63 3.87
C HIS A 86 -6.29 -3.85 5.06
N GLN A 87 -5.91 -2.57 5.13
CA GLN A 87 -6.49 -1.60 6.05
C GLN A 87 -6.56 -0.25 5.36
N ARG A 88 -7.75 0.36 5.33
CA ARG A 88 -7.90 1.77 4.99
C ARG A 88 -7.47 2.62 6.20
N THR A 89 -6.64 3.63 5.95
CA THR A 89 -5.98 4.41 7.00
C THR A 89 -6.46 5.85 7.01
N PHE A 90 -6.28 6.57 5.90
CA PHE A 90 -6.71 7.96 5.76
C PHE A 90 -7.77 8.06 4.66
N THR A 91 -8.82 8.82 4.95
CA THR A 91 -9.86 9.19 3.98
C THR A 91 -10.07 10.69 4.10
N TYR A 92 -9.98 11.39 2.97
CA TYR A 92 -10.22 12.82 2.89
C TYR A 92 -10.80 13.16 1.52
N ASN A 93 -12.02 13.68 1.50
CA ASN A 93 -12.79 13.99 0.29
C ASN A 93 -12.81 12.80 -0.69
N ASN A 94 -12.17 12.94 -1.84
CA ASN A 94 -12.08 11.96 -2.91
C ASN A 94 -10.77 11.15 -2.89
N MET A 95 -10.01 11.21 -1.79
CA MET A 95 -8.76 10.49 -1.61
C MET A 95 -8.86 9.48 -0.49
N ASP A 96 -8.43 8.26 -0.79
CA ASP A 96 -8.28 7.16 0.17
C ASP A 96 -6.84 6.66 0.16
N CYS A 97 -6.33 6.36 1.35
CA CYS A 97 -5.02 5.73 1.55
C CYS A 97 -5.18 4.49 2.42
N GLY A 98 -4.33 3.50 2.18
CA GLY A 98 -4.38 2.25 2.91
C GLY A 98 -3.09 1.45 2.80
N ILE A 99 -3.05 0.39 3.60
CA ILE A 99 -1.99 -0.61 3.59
C ILE A 99 -2.58 -1.87 2.98
N ILE A 100 -1.81 -2.53 2.12
CA ILE A 100 -2.10 -3.86 1.59
C ILE A 100 -0.93 -4.75 1.95
N GLU A 101 -1.23 -5.94 2.46
CA GLU A 101 -0.26 -6.98 2.72
C GLU A 101 -0.61 -8.23 1.92
N LEU A 102 0.40 -8.73 1.20
CA LEU A 102 0.37 -10.00 0.50
C LEU A 102 1.29 -10.97 1.22
N GLY A 103 0.73 -12.12 1.59
CA GLY A 103 1.52 -13.23 2.10
C GLY A 103 2.55 -13.72 1.05
N PRO A 104 3.45 -14.65 1.42
CA PRO A 104 4.34 -15.29 0.47
C PRO A 104 3.54 -15.90 -0.68
N TYR A 105 3.89 -15.55 -1.93
CA TYR A 105 3.15 -15.94 -3.14
C TYR A 105 1.67 -15.52 -3.16
N GLY A 106 1.24 -14.67 -2.22
CA GLY A 106 -0.11 -14.15 -2.16
C GLY A 106 -0.38 -13.24 -3.34
N GLU A 107 -1.61 -13.29 -3.83
CA GLU A 107 -2.06 -12.53 -4.98
C GLU A 107 -3.18 -11.59 -4.58
N LYS A 108 -3.11 -10.35 -5.06
CA LYS A 108 -4.28 -9.48 -5.11
C LYS A 108 -4.95 -9.68 -6.47
N PRO A 109 -6.24 -10.03 -6.53
CA PRO A 109 -6.92 -10.26 -7.79
C PRO A 109 -7.11 -8.97 -8.57
N ASN A 110 -7.50 -9.22 -9.81
CA ASN A 110 -7.64 -8.23 -10.83
C ASN A 110 -8.74 -7.24 -10.54
N ARG A 111 -8.45 -5.94 -10.72
CA ARG A 111 -9.47 -4.89 -10.54
C ARG A 111 -9.23 -3.70 -11.46
N ASN A 112 -10.27 -3.30 -12.18
CA ASN A 112 -10.27 -2.07 -12.97
C ASN A 112 -10.08 -0.85 -12.06
N SER A 113 -9.28 0.13 -12.52
CA SER A 113 -9.11 1.41 -11.83
C SER A 113 -10.33 2.31 -11.87
N GLY A 114 -11.24 2.08 -12.83
CA GLY A 114 -12.44 2.90 -13.01
C GLY A 114 -12.05 4.38 -13.14
N ASP A 115 -12.75 5.23 -12.40
CA ASP A 115 -12.51 6.68 -12.39
C ASP A 115 -11.38 7.11 -11.43
N SER A 116 -10.74 6.17 -10.74
CA SER A 116 -9.68 6.44 -9.76
C SER A 116 -8.29 6.25 -10.34
N THR A 117 -7.34 7.08 -9.91
CA THR A 117 -5.91 6.83 -10.11
C THR A 117 -5.32 6.26 -8.84
N PHE A 118 -4.62 5.12 -8.93
CA PHE A 118 -3.96 4.52 -7.78
C PHE A 118 -2.47 4.77 -7.82
N THR A 119 -1.89 4.95 -6.64
CA THR A 119 -0.44 4.99 -6.47
C THR A 119 -0.06 3.96 -5.41
N PHE A 120 0.81 3.02 -5.77
CA PHE A 120 1.31 2.00 -4.87
C PHE A 120 2.80 2.22 -4.61
N SER A 121 3.21 2.15 -3.35
CA SER A 121 4.61 2.16 -2.94
C SER A 121 4.94 0.87 -2.23
N VAL A 122 5.98 0.18 -2.65
CA VAL A 122 6.43 -1.06 -2.00
C VAL A 122 7.23 -0.71 -0.76
N THR A 123 6.66 -0.91 0.42
CA THR A 123 7.33 -0.62 1.69
C THR A 123 8.21 -1.76 2.18
N GLN A 124 7.88 -3.01 1.79
CA GLN A 124 8.62 -4.22 2.15
C GLN A 124 8.45 -5.32 1.11
N GLY A 125 9.53 -6.07 0.87
CA GLY A 125 9.54 -7.19 -0.05
C GLY A 125 9.64 -6.78 -1.52
N THR A 126 9.16 -7.67 -2.38
CA THR A 126 9.17 -7.58 -3.83
C THR A 126 7.82 -8.08 -4.33
N CYS A 127 7.27 -7.45 -5.36
CA CYS A 127 6.05 -7.90 -6.01
C CYS A 127 6.15 -7.71 -7.52
N GLN A 128 5.51 -8.58 -8.27
CA GLN A 128 5.25 -8.39 -9.68
C GLN A 128 3.90 -7.69 -9.79
N ILE A 129 3.81 -6.57 -10.50
CA ILE A 129 2.54 -5.90 -10.82
C ILE A 129 2.31 -5.97 -12.32
N THR A 130 1.06 -6.19 -12.72
CA THR A 130 0.65 -6.10 -14.11
C THR A 130 -0.30 -4.93 -14.28
N ILE A 131 0.05 -3.99 -15.16
CA ILE A 131 -0.80 -2.85 -15.53
C ILE A 131 -1.10 -3.00 -17.02
N HIS A 132 -2.36 -3.25 -17.33
CA HIS A 132 -2.79 -3.61 -18.69
C HIS A 132 -2.03 -4.84 -19.22
N GLN A 133 -1.15 -4.67 -20.21
CA GLN A 133 -0.33 -5.74 -20.81
C GLN A 133 1.14 -5.68 -20.34
N THR A 134 1.49 -4.74 -19.48
CA THR A 134 2.86 -4.54 -19.03
C THR A 134 3.04 -5.08 -17.62
N THR A 135 4.02 -5.97 -17.46
CA THR A 135 4.37 -6.58 -16.19
C THR A 135 5.71 -6.03 -15.71
N LEU A 136 5.75 -5.58 -14.46
CA LEU A 136 6.94 -5.01 -13.82
C LEU A 136 7.21 -5.74 -12.51
N ILE A 137 8.49 -5.92 -12.16
CA ILE A 137 8.90 -6.35 -10.83
C ILE A 137 9.31 -5.12 -10.04
N LEU A 138 8.69 -4.93 -8.88
CA LEU A 138 8.90 -3.81 -7.98
C LEU A 138 9.45 -4.33 -6.65
N SER A 139 10.54 -3.74 -6.19
CA SER A 139 11.14 -4.02 -4.88
C SER A 139 10.92 -2.84 -3.92
N LYS A 140 11.28 -3.04 -2.65
CA LYS A 140 11.19 -2.01 -1.62
C LYS A 140 11.71 -0.65 -2.08
N GLY A 141 10.90 0.39 -1.90
CA GLY A 141 11.18 1.77 -2.27
C GLY A 141 10.73 2.14 -3.68
N ASN A 142 10.36 1.17 -4.53
CA ASN A 142 9.74 1.48 -5.81
C ASN A 142 8.30 1.93 -5.63
N GLN A 143 7.87 2.80 -6.54
CA GLN A 143 6.52 3.31 -6.64
C GLN A 143 6.01 3.11 -8.06
N VAL A 144 4.72 2.86 -8.19
CA VAL A 144 4.04 2.75 -9.47
C VAL A 144 2.69 3.44 -9.40
N MET A 145 2.29 4.05 -10.51
CA MET A 145 0.98 4.67 -10.68
C MET A 145 0.14 3.83 -11.65
N VAL A 146 -1.08 3.49 -11.25
CA VAL A 146 -2.10 2.93 -12.13
C VAL A 146 -3.04 4.07 -12.51
N PRO A 147 -2.97 4.59 -13.74
CA PRO A 147 -3.84 5.66 -14.18
C PRO A 147 -5.32 5.23 -14.18
N LYS A 148 -6.22 6.22 -14.12
CA LYS A 148 -7.65 5.98 -14.37
C LYS A 148 -7.84 5.29 -15.72
N ALA A 149 -8.78 4.36 -15.78
CA ALA A 149 -9.11 3.71 -17.04
C ALA A 149 -9.87 4.72 -17.91
N SER A 150 -9.46 4.88 -19.16
CA SER A 150 -10.34 5.48 -20.17
C SER A 150 -11.41 4.46 -20.55
N LEU A 151 -12.68 4.90 -20.57
CA LEU A 151 -13.77 4.18 -21.20
C LEU A 151 -13.55 4.25 -22.72
N ASP A 152 -12.81 3.30 -23.30
CA ASP A 152 -12.86 3.02 -24.74
C ASP A 152 -13.97 1.99 -25.05
#